data_AF-A0A6A3V3A7-F1
#
_entry.id   AF-A0A6A3V3A7-F1
#
_cell.length_a   1.000
_cell.length_b   1.000
_cell.length_c   1.000
_cell.angle_alpha   90.00
_cell.angle_beta   90.00
_cell.angle_gamma   90.00
#
_symmetry.space_group_name_H-M   'P 1'
#
loop_
_entity.id
_entity.type
_entity.pdbx_description
1 polymer ?
#
loop_
_entity_poly.entity_id
_entity_poly.type
_entity_poly.pdbx_seq_one_letter_code
_entity_poly.pdbx_strand_id
1 'polypeptide(L)' 'MIFRSKCPTLSIPEDASIWNVVENHARTIGDRPAFVCGLTERTLTFAGLLRQAKQLCAGLAANGLEKGDVR' A
#
# COMPACT_ATOMS: atom_id res chain seq x y z
N MET A 1 23.05 27.80 -3.38
CA MET A 1 21.94 28.21 -2.49
C MET A 1 21.06 27.00 -2.23
N ILE A 2 20.68 26.71 -0.99
CA ILE A 2 19.81 25.56 -0.63
C ILE A 2 18.38 26.09 -0.44
N PHE A 3 17.42 25.51 -1.15
CA PHE A 3 15.99 25.81 -0.99
C PHE A 3 15.31 24.70 -0.20
N ARG A 4 14.35 25.05 0.67
CA ARG A 4 13.57 24.11 1.48
C ARG A 4 12.08 24.47 1.43
N SER A 5 11.23 23.47 1.69
CA SER A 5 9.80 23.68 1.86
C SER A 5 9.52 24.67 2.99
N LYS A 6 8.44 25.45 2.86
CA LYS A 6 7.92 26.29 3.95
C LYS A 6 7.11 25.47 4.97
N CYS A 7 6.68 24.27 4.60
CA CYS A 7 5.99 23.37 5.51
C CYS A 7 6.97 22.74 6.51
N PRO A 8 6.52 22.44 7.74
CA PRO A 8 7.36 21.75 8.71
C PRO A 8 7.80 20.38 8.19
N THR A 9 8.99 19.95 8.61
CA THR A 9 9.42 18.58 8.36
C THR A 9 8.60 17.65 9.24
N LEU A 10 7.89 16.72 8.61
CA LEU A 10 7.16 15.66 9.32
C LEU A 10 8.12 14.52 9.63
N SER A 11 8.01 13.93 10.82
CA SER A 11 8.73 12.70 11.15
C SER A 11 8.20 11.57 10.28
N ILE A 12 9.12 10.91 9.56
CA ILE A 12 8.82 9.69 8.82
C ILE A 12 9.08 8.52 9.78
N PRO A 13 8.08 7.65 10.03
CA PRO A 13 8.28 6.46 10.86
C PRO A 13 9.44 5.59 10.34
N GLU A 14 10.20 4.96 11.24
CA GLU A 14 11.33 4.09 10.85
C GLU A 14 10.88 2.87 10.03
N ASP A 15 9.67 2.39 10.29
CA ASP A 15 9.04 1.26 9.61
C ASP A 15 8.10 1.70 8.47
N ALA A 16 8.22 2.95 8.01
CA ALA A 16 7.34 3.51 6.99
C ALA A 16 7.33 2.63 5.73
N SER A 17 6.23 1.90 5.57
CA SER A 17 5.98 1.05 4.41
C SER A 17 4.58 1.33 3.87
N ILE A 18 4.41 1.16 2.56
CA ILE A 18 3.08 1.26 1.95
C ILE A 18 2.13 0.21 2.54
N TRP A 19 2.65 -0.93 2.99
CA TRP A 19 1.89 -1.99 3.64
C TRP A 19 1.22 -1.48 4.92
N ASN A 20 1.96 -0.77 5.79
CA ASN A 20 1.42 -0.22 7.03
C ASN A 20 0.29 0.78 6.78
N VAL A 21 0.43 1.61 5.73
CA VAL A 21 -0.62 2.56 5.32
C VAL A 21 -1.87 1.82 4.87
N VAL A 22 -1.72 0.79 4.03
CA VAL A 22 -2.85 -0.03 3.55
C VAL A 22 -3.54 -0.76 4.69
N GLU A 23 -2.79 -1.36 5.63
CA GLU A 23 -3.37 -2.03 6.80
C GLU A 23 -4.14 -1.06 7.71
N ASN A 24 -3.59 0.12 7.96
CA ASN A 24 -4.27 1.14 8.76
C ASN A 24 -5.56 1.62 8.07
N HIS A 25 -5.52 1.91 6.77
CA HIS A 25 -6.70 2.36 6.03
C HIS A 25 -7.75 1.25 5.86
N ALA A 26 -7.34 -0.01 5.67
CA ALA A 26 -8.28 -1.12 5.62
C ALA A 26 -9.06 -1.27 6.93
N ARG A 27 -8.44 -0.95 8.07
CA ARG A 27 -9.07 -0.98 9.41
C ARG A 27 -9.97 0.22 9.67
N THR A 28 -9.52 1.43 9.29
CA THR A 28 -10.19 2.68 9.68
C THR A 28 -11.18 3.19 8.64
N ILE A 29 -10.92 2.97 7.36
CA ILE A 29 -11.71 3.46 6.22
C ILE A 29 -11.86 2.39 5.12
N GLY A 30 -12.03 1.13 5.52
CA GLY A 30 -11.94 -0.03 4.63
C GLY A 30 -12.82 -0.01 3.39
N ASP A 31 -14.00 0.61 3.47
CA ASP A 31 -14.96 0.70 2.35
C ASP A 31 -14.65 1.86 1.38
N ARG A 32 -13.70 2.74 1.72
CA ARG A 32 -13.31 3.84 0.82
C ARG A 32 -12.51 3.29 -0.37
N PRO A 33 -12.68 3.90 -1.56
CA PRO A 33 -11.87 3.57 -2.73
C PRO A 33 -10.37 3.75 -2.46
N ALA A 34 -9.58 2.71 -2.73
CA ALA A 34 -8.12 2.78 -2.75
C ALA A 34 -7.61 2.96 -4.19
N PHE A 35 -8.21 2.24 -5.14
CA PHE A 35 -7.97 2.40 -6.57
C PHE A 35 -9.28 2.46 -7.34
N VAL A 36 -9.29 3.29 -8.37
CA VAL A 36 -10.38 3.35 -9.37
C VAL A 36 -9.73 3.22 -10.74
N CYS A 37 -10.08 2.15 -11.47
CA CYS A 37 -9.61 1.98 -12.84
C CYS A 37 -10.38 2.94 -13.76
N GLY A 38 -9.69 3.92 -14.36
CA GLY A 38 -10.33 4.90 -15.23
C GLY A 38 -10.89 4.33 -16.54
N LEU A 39 -10.48 3.14 -16.97
CA LEU A 39 -10.97 2.50 -18.19
C LEU A 39 -12.22 1.65 -17.97
N THR A 40 -12.30 0.96 -16.83
CA THR A 40 -13.39 0.01 -16.55
C THR A 40 -14.31 0.47 -15.43
N GLU A 41 -14.02 1.63 -14.83
CA GLU A 41 -14.68 2.20 -13.64
C GLU A 41 -14.71 1.27 -12.43
N ARG A 42 -13.87 0.22 -12.44
CA ARG A 42 -13.80 -0.74 -11.34
C ARG A 42 -13.14 -0.09 -10.15
N THR A 43 -13.81 -0.18 -9.00
CA THR A 43 -13.30 0.32 -7.72
C THR A 43 -12.78 -0.83 -6.88
N LEU A 44 -11.56 -0.68 -6.38
CA LEU A 44 -10.96 -1.52 -5.36
C LEU A 44 -10.91 -0.73 -4.05
N THR A 45 -11.59 -1.21 -3.01
CA THR A 45 -11.58 -0.57 -1.69
C THR A 45 -10.30 -0.90 -0.91
N PHE A 46 -10.00 -0.15 0.15
CA PHE A 46 -8.84 -0.44 1.01
C PHE A 46 -8.91 -1.85 1.64
N ALA A 47 -10.09 -2.28 2.10
CA ALA A 47 -10.29 -3.64 2.60
C ALA A 47 -10.10 -4.70 1.50
N GLY A 48 -10.59 -4.42 0.29
CA GLY A 48 -10.41 -5.30 -0.87
C GLY A 48 -8.95 -5.42 -1.30
N LEU A 49 -8.22 -4.30 -1.30
CA LEU A 49 -6.80 -4.24 -1.61
C LEU A 49 -5.98 -5.09 -0.62
N LEU A 50 -6.17 -4.90 0.69
CA LEU A 50 -5.43 -5.67 1.69
C LEU A 50 -5.67 -7.18 1.55
N ARG A 51 -6.92 -7.58 1.33
CA ARG A 51 -7.27 -8.99 1.12
C ARG A 51 -6.55 -9.59 -0.08
N GLN A 52 -6.60 -8.91 -1.23
CA GLN A 52 -5.96 -9.39 -2.46
C GLN A 52 -4.43 -9.37 -2.36
N ALA A 53 -3.85 -8.35 -1.71
CA ALA A 53 -2.42 -8.27 -1.49
C ALA A 53 -1.91 -9.45 -0.64
N LYS A 54 -2.65 -9.82 0.43
CA LYS A 54 -2.32 -11.02 1.23
C LYS A 54 -2.37 -12.32 0.41
N GLN A 55 -3.36 -12.46 -0.47
CA GLN A 55 -3.47 -13.60 -1.38
C GLN A 55 -2.30 -13.66 -2.36
N LEU A 56 -1.90 -12.50 -2.92
CA LEU A 56 -0.74 -12.39 -3.78
C LEU A 56 0.54 -12.79 -3.05
N CYS A 57 0.79 -12.24 -1.86
CA CYS A 57 1.96 -12.59 -1.04
C CYS A 57 2.01 -14.10 -0.73
N ALA A 58 0.88 -14.71 -0.37
CA ALA A 58 0.80 -16.15 -0.14
C ALA A 58 1.15 -16.94 -1.41
N GLY A 59 0.67 -16.52 -2.58
CA GLY A 59 1.02 -17.11 -3.86
C GLY A 59 2.50 -16.96 -4.20
N LEU A 60 3.09 -15.78 -3.99
CA LEU A 60 4.52 -15.55 -4.23
C LEU A 60 5.40 -16.44 -3.33
N ALA A 61 5.08 -16.52 -2.04
CA ALA A 61 5.78 -17.39 -1.10
C ALA A 61 5.64 -18.88 -1.50
N ALA A 62 4.45 -19.31 -1.93
CA ALA A 62 4.23 -20.68 -2.41
C ALA A 62 5.02 -21.00 -3.69
N ASN A 63 5.43 -20.00 -4.46
CA ASN A 63 6.28 -20.14 -5.64
C ASN A 63 7.77 -19.89 -5.35
N GLY A 64 8.16 -19.88 -4.07
CA GLY A 64 9.57 -19.79 -3.65
C GLY A 64 10.17 -18.39 -3.76
N LEU A 65 9.36 -17.33 -3.83
CA LEU A 65 9.86 -15.96 -3.80
C LEU A 65 10.18 -15.53 -2.36
N GLU A 66 11.38 -15.02 -2.15
CA GLU A 66 11.88 -14.54 -0.87
C GLU A 66 12.18 -13.04 -0.87
N LYS A 67 12.38 -12.48 0.33
CA LYS A 67 12.72 -11.07 0.49
C LYS A 67 14.09 -10.79 -0.12
N GLY A 68 14.15 -9.82 -1.04
CA GLY A 68 15.37 -9.44 -1.74
C GLY A 68 15.43 -9.99 -3.15
N ASP A 69 14.54 -10.92 -3.50
CA ASP A 69 14.39 -11.38 -4.87
C ASP A 69 13.80 -10.28 -5.76
N VAL A 70 14.22 -10.26 -7.02
CA VAL A 70 13.72 -9.36 -8.06
C VAL A 70 13.12 -10.22 -9.17
N ARG A 71 11.90 -9.86 -9.62
CA ARG A 71 11.20 -10.46 -10.76
C ARG A 71 10.86 -9.38 -11.77
#